data_AF-A0A9R0YKP1-F1
#
_entry.id   AF-A0A9R0YKP1-F1
#
_cell.length_a   1.000
_cell.length_b   1.000
_cell.length_c   1.000
_cell.angle_alpha   90.00
_cell.angle_beta   90.00
_cell.angle_gamma   90.00
#
_symmetry.space_group_name_H-M   'P 1'
#
loop_
_entity.id
_entity.type
_entity.pdbx_description
1 polymer ?
#
loop_
_entity_poly.entity_id
_entity_poly.type
_entity_poly.pdbx_seq_one_letter_code
_entity_poly.pdbx_strand_id
1 'polypeptide(L)'
;MVSVNVGLVHYVLDHIYGTLLHRTKLGTPFFSKGWGGTKLDLLERMVKQLFPEAPCQNWPPTAVQPKWKTVWETKNSCLREGVFRTTCDERLIDALPPESHNARVAFLTPKDVSPEKMACVVHLAGTGDHSFERRLRLGGPLLKDNIATMVLESPYYGQRRPSMQHGAKLQCVSDLLLLGKATIDEARSLLYWLQAEAGYGKMGICGLSMGMYFSH
;
A
#
# COMPACT_ATOMS: atom_id res chain seq x y z
N MET A 1 -13.22 -41.74 2.60
CA MET A 1 -13.49 -40.34 2.22
C MET A 1 -12.14 -39.64 2.18
N VAL A 2 -11.54 -39.55 0.98
CA VAL A 2 -10.19 -38.99 0.81
C VAL A 2 -10.31 -37.48 0.91
N SER A 3 -9.77 -36.89 1.97
CA SER A 3 -9.64 -35.45 2.10
C SER A 3 -8.66 -34.99 1.02
N VAL A 4 -9.18 -34.58 -0.13
CA VAL A 4 -8.37 -33.99 -1.19
C VAL A 4 -7.76 -32.73 -0.59
N ASN A 5 -6.44 -32.69 -0.49
CA ASN A 5 -5.72 -31.55 0.05
C ASN A 5 -5.83 -30.40 -0.97
N VAL A 6 -6.90 -29.62 -0.83
CA VAL A 6 -7.34 -28.58 -1.78
C VAL A 6 -6.19 -27.63 -2.12
N GLY A 7 -5.34 -27.29 -1.15
CA GLY A 7 -4.16 -26.46 -1.38
C GLY A 7 -3.07 -27.09 -2.26
N LEU A 8 -2.93 -28.42 -2.25
CA LEU A 8 -2.01 -29.12 -3.16
C LEU A 8 -2.55 -29.12 -4.60
N VAL A 9 -3.88 -29.25 -4.76
CA VAL A 9 -4.53 -29.19 -6.07
C VAL A 9 -4.46 -27.78 -6.65
N HIS A 10 -4.73 -26.75 -5.85
CA HIS A 10 -4.52 -25.36 -6.27
C HIS A 10 -3.08 -25.10 -6.63
N TYR A 11 -2.11 -25.53 -5.81
CA TYR A 11 -0.69 -25.39 -6.12
C TYR A 11 -0.29 -26.02 -7.46
N VAL A 12 -0.75 -27.25 -7.73
CA VAL A 12 -0.43 -27.97 -8.97
C VAL A 12 -1.09 -27.31 -10.18
N LEU A 13 -2.36 -26.94 -10.09
CA LEU A 13 -3.07 -26.24 -11.16
C LEU A 13 -2.45 -24.87 -11.45
N ASP A 14 -2.03 -24.17 -10.41
CA ASP A 14 -1.41 -22.85 -10.52
C ASP A 14 -0.04 -22.91 -11.20
N HIS A 15 0.74 -23.95 -10.86
CA HIS A 15 2.02 -24.22 -11.50
C HIS A 15 1.86 -24.62 -12.98
N ILE A 16 0.84 -25.43 -13.30
CA ILE A 16 0.51 -25.80 -14.67
C ILE A 16 0.07 -24.57 -15.46
N TYR A 17 -0.83 -23.75 -14.92
CA TYR A 17 -1.31 -22.54 -15.56
C TYR A 17 -0.19 -21.53 -15.83
N GLY A 18 0.64 -21.23 -14.81
CA GLY A 18 1.80 -20.36 -14.95
C GLY A 18 2.82 -20.89 -15.96
N THR A 19 3.09 -22.19 -15.95
CA THR A 19 4.03 -22.81 -16.88
C THR A 19 3.51 -22.78 -18.32
N LEU A 20 2.23 -23.13 -18.54
CA LEU A 20 1.64 -23.25 -19.87
C LEU A 20 1.50 -21.88 -20.55
N LEU A 21 1.05 -20.85 -19.82
CA LEU A 21 0.84 -19.52 -20.40
C LEU A 21 2.13 -18.75 -20.62
N HIS A 22 3.15 -18.91 -19.76
CA HIS A 22 4.42 -18.20 -19.92
C HIS A 22 5.39 -18.90 -20.88
N ARG A 23 5.43 -20.24 -20.96
CA ARG A 23 6.26 -20.94 -21.96
C ARG A 23 5.76 -20.74 -23.39
N THR A 24 4.46 -20.50 -23.57
CA THR A 24 3.86 -20.30 -24.89
C THR A 24 3.96 -18.86 -25.41
N LYS A 25 4.51 -17.91 -24.62
CA LYS A 25 4.64 -16.48 -24.97
C LYS A 25 3.32 -15.81 -25.41
N LEU A 26 2.16 -16.37 -25.05
CA LEU A 26 0.84 -15.90 -25.50
C LEU A 26 0.31 -14.71 -24.68
N GLY A 27 1.02 -14.23 -23.65
CA GLY A 27 0.60 -13.08 -22.84
C GLY A 27 1.74 -12.32 -22.16
N THR A 28 1.51 -11.05 -21.83
CA THR A 28 2.46 -10.21 -21.07
C THR A 28 2.71 -10.80 -19.68
N PRO A 29 3.95 -10.73 -19.13
CA PRO A 29 4.34 -11.48 -17.94
C PRO A 29 3.92 -10.79 -16.63
N PHE A 30 2.63 -10.49 -16.47
CA PHE A 30 2.03 -10.21 -15.17
C PHE A 30 1.57 -11.53 -14.54
N PHE A 31 1.77 -11.68 -13.24
CA PHE A 31 1.40 -12.88 -12.47
C PHE A 31 2.10 -14.16 -12.96
N SER A 32 3.42 -14.07 -13.15
CA SER A 32 4.23 -15.17 -13.71
C SER A 32 4.24 -16.47 -12.91
N LYS A 33 3.82 -16.41 -11.65
CA LYS A 33 3.70 -17.57 -10.76
C LYS A 33 2.26 -17.99 -10.52
N GLY A 34 1.31 -17.42 -11.26
CA GLY A 34 -0.11 -17.75 -11.19
C GLY A 34 -0.87 -16.95 -10.13
N TRP A 35 -1.82 -17.60 -9.46
CA TRP A 35 -2.76 -17.03 -8.50
C TRP A 35 -2.18 -16.91 -7.09
N GLY A 36 -1.20 -17.74 -6.71
CA GLY A 36 -0.49 -17.65 -5.43
C GLY A 36 -0.70 -18.80 -4.45
N GLY A 37 -1.26 -19.93 -4.91
CA GLY A 37 -1.40 -21.17 -4.13
C GLY A 37 -1.89 -20.96 -2.69
N THR A 38 -1.07 -21.34 -1.70
CA THR A 38 -1.41 -21.26 -0.27
C THR A 38 -1.69 -19.85 0.24
N LYS A 39 -1.13 -18.80 -0.39
CA LYS A 39 -1.46 -17.41 -0.05
C LYS A 39 -2.89 -17.07 -0.49
N LEU A 40 -3.33 -17.61 -1.63
CA LEU A 40 -4.68 -17.43 -2.11
C LEU A 40 -5.68 -18.16 -1.22
N ASP A 41 -5.38 -19.39 -0.77
CA ASP A 41 -6.22 -20.12 0.19
C ASP A 41 -6.38 -19.35 1.51
N LEU A 42 -5.29 -18.73 1.98
CA LEU A 42 -5.30 -17.87 3.16
C LEU A 42 -6.17 -16.62 2.91
N LEU A 43 -5.97 -15.95 1.76
CA LEU A 43 -6.79 -14.81 1.35
C LEU A 43 -8.26 -15.17 1.26
N GLU A 44 -8.62 -16.30 0.63
CA GLU A 44 -10.00 -16.76 0.47
C GLU A 44 -10.68 -17.00 1.82
N ARG A 45 -9.97 -17.64 2.76
CA ARG A 45 -10.44 -17.77 4.15
C ARG A 45 -10.60 -16.43 4.84
N MET A 46 -9.78 -15.46 4.46
CA MET A 46 -9.81 -14.10 4.97
C MET A 46 -10.73 -13.17 4.18
N VAL A 47 -11.30 -13.52 3.02
CA VAL A 47 -12.08 -12.60 2.15
C VAL A 47 -13.23 -11.96 2.92
N LYS A 48 -13.92 -12.73 3.77
CA LYS A 48 -15.00 -12.22 4.64
C LYS A 48 -14.51 -11.22 5.69
N GLN A 49 -13.25 -11.28 6.09
CA GLN A 49 -12.61 -10.36 7.04
C GLN A 49 -11.90 -9.19 6.34
N LEU A 50 -11.39 -9.42 5.12
CA LEU A 50 -10.68 -8.43 4.31
C LEU A 50 -11.65 -7.43 3.68
N PHE A 51 -12.83 -7.90 3.28
CA PHE A 51 -13.89 -7.12 2.65
C PHE A 51 -15.23 -7.41 3.36
N PRO A 52 -15.41 -6.97 4.62
CA PRO A 52 -16.70 -7.09 5.28
C PRO A 52 -17.74 -6.28 4.49
N GLU A 53 -18.97 -6.80 4.36
CA GLU A 53 -20.05 -6.15 3.59
C GLU A 53 -20.47 -4.78 4.17
N ALA A 54 -20.01 -4.42 5.37
CA ALA A 54 -20.29 -3.16 6.04
C ALA A 54 -19.07 -2.20 6.02
N PRO A 55 -19.15 -1.01 5.40
CA PRO A 55 -18.00 -0.10 5.19
C PRO A 55 -17.38 0.54 6.44
N CYS A 56 -17.99 0.43 7.63
CA CYS A 56 -17.71 1.36 8.73
C CYS A 56 -17.35 0.76 10.11
N GLN A 57 -17.17 -0.55 10.27
CA GLN A 57 -17.17 -1.11 11.63
C GLN A 57 -15.90 -0.92 12.48
N ASN A 58 -14.73 -0.68 11.88
CA ASN A 58 -13.46 -0.59 12.64
C ASN A 58 -12.83 0.81 12.60
N TRP A 59 -13.59 1.84 12.98
CA TRP A 59 -13.03 3.17 13.28
C TRP A 59 -13.05 3.36 14.81
N PRO A 60 -11.95 3.80 15.45
CA PRO A 60 -10.69 4.24 14.84
C PRO A 60 -9.82 3.07 14.35
N PRO A 61 -9.07 3.25 13.25
CA PRO A 61 -8.08 2.28 12.80
C PRO A 61 -6.92 2.23 13.79
N THR A 62 -6.07 1.21 13.68
CA THR A 62 -4.86 1.07 14.49
C THR A 62 -3.99 2.32 14.35
N ALA A 63 -3.71 2.98 15.49
CA ALA A 63 -2.87 4.16 15.53
C ALA A 63 -1.43 3.82 15.12
N VAL A 64 -0.81 4.71 14.35
CA VAL A 64 0.57 4.56 13.89
C VAL A 64 1.43 5.69 14.44
N GLN A 65 2.71 5.41 14.66
CA GLN A 65 3.70 6.42 15.02
C GLN A 65 4.87 6.34 14.04
N PRO A 66 4.79 7.07 12.91
CA PRO A 66 5.88 7.11 11.96
C PRO A 66 7.13 7.72 12.58
N LYS A 67 8.27 7.02 12.47
CA LYS A 67 9.58 7.55 12.85
C LYS A 67 10.09 8.42 11.71
N TRP A 68 10.15 9.73 11.95
CA TRP A 68 10.49 10.72 10.92
C TRP A 68 11.99 11.00 10.82
N LYS A 69 12.46 11.16 9.59
CA LYS A 69 13.78 11.68 9.23
C LYS A 69 13.60 12.85 8.27
N THR A 70 14.16 14.01 8.58
CA THR A 70 14.16 15.15 7.66
C THR A 70 15.09 14.87 6.48
N VAL A 71 14.55 14.96 5.26
CA VAL A 71 15.31 14.80 4.01
C VAL A 71 15.85 16.14 3.56
N TRP A 72 14.99 17.17 3.54
CA TRP A 72 15.39 18.54 3.29
C TRP A 72 14.42 19.51 3.97
N GLU A 73 14.91 20.71 4.24
CA GLU A 73 14.15 21.78 4.86
C GLU A 73 14.53 23.13 4.25
N THR A 74 13.53 23.97 4.03
CA THR A 74 13.69 25.35 3.58
C THR A 74 13.02 26.29 4.58
N LYS A 75 13.01 27.59 4.30
CA LYS A 75 12.30 28.57 5.13
C LYS A 75 10.80 28.25 5.23
N ASN A 76 10.18 27.87 4.11
CA ASN A 76 8.71 27.81 4.01
C ASN A 76 8.17 26.38 3.96
N SER A 77 9.01 25.38 3.67
CA SER A 77 8.57 23.98 3.52
C SER A 77 9.61 22.96 4.00
N CYS A 78 9.13 21.79 4.38
CA CYS A 78 9.94 20.68 4.89
C CYS A 78 9.50 19.36 4.26
N LEU A 79 10.46 18.52 3.85
CA LEU A 79 10.22 17.14 3.45
C LEU A 79 10.82 16.19 4.49
N ARG A 80 9.96 15.32 5.03
CA ARG A 80 10.34 14.25 5.95
C ARG A 80 9.99 12.90 5.34
N GLU A 81 10.81 11.89 5.60
CA GLU A 81 10.48 10.50 5.34
C GLU A 81 10.20 9.80 6.67
N GLY A 82 9.11 9.04 6.73
CA GLY A 82 8.65 8.30 7.88
C GLY A 82 8.65 6.80 7.61
N VAL A 83 8.92 6.02 8.65
CA VAL A 83 8.78 4.57 8.63
C VAL A 83 7.95 4.11 9.83
N PHE A 84 7.00 3.22 9.60
CA PHE A 84 6.20 2.58 10.66
C PHE A 84 5.91 1.11 10.31
N ARG A 85 5.60 0.30 11.32
CA ARG A 85 5.16 -1.08 11.11
C ARG A 85 3.79 -1.06 10.44
N THR A 86 3.57 -1.90 9.43
CA THR A 86 2.24 -2.02 8.80
C THR A 86 1.17 -2.36 9.85
N THR A 87 -0.04 -1.84 9.68
CA THR A 87 -1.16 -2.02 10.61
C THR A 87 -2.04 -3.23 10.29
N CYS A 88 -1.62 -4.02 9.31
CA CYS A 88 -2.30 -5.26 8.94
C CYS A 88 -2.26 -6.29 10.07
N ASP A 89 -3.23 -7.21 10.08
CA ASP A 89 -3.22 -8.36 10.98
C ASP A 89 -1.97 -9.22 10.80
N GLU A 90 -1.49 -9.86 11.87
CA GLU A 90 -0.29 -10.72 11.87
C GLU A 90 -0.32 -11.79 10.78
N ARG A 91 -1.50 -12.39 10.51
CA ARG A 91 -1.66 -13.39 9.45
C ARG A 91 -1.39 -12.82 8.05
N LEU A 92 -1.76 -11.56 7.83
CA LEU A 92 -1.52 -10.87 6.56
C LEU A 92 -0.06 -10.46 6.45
N ILE A 93 0.53 -10.01 7.57
CA ILE A 93 1.97 -9.74 7.69
C ILE A 93 2.80 -10.97 7.32
N ASP A 94 2.40 -12.16 7.78
CA ASP A 94 3.07 -13.42 7.44
C ASP A 94 3.00 -13.75 5.94
N ALA A 95 1.94 -13.31 5.26
CA ALA A 95 1.77 -13.49 3.81
C ALA A 95 2.51 -12.44 2.97
N LEU A 96 2.77 -11.26 3.55
CA LEU A 96 3.52 -10.17 2.94
C LEU A 96 5.01 -10.51 2.87
N PRO A 97 5.72 -10.00 1.84
CA PRO A 97 7.16 -10.11 1.81
C PRO A 97 7.78 -9.32 2.98
N PRO A 98 8.90 -9.79 3.57
CA PRO A 98 9.58 -9.11 4.68
C PRO A 98 9.92 -7.65 4.38
N GLU A 99 10.19 -7.29 3.14
CA GLU A 99 10.47 -5.92 2.71
C GLU A 99 9.23 -5.00 2.84
N SER A 100 8.02 -5.56 2.81
CA SER A 100 6.76 -4.81 2.96
C SER A 100 6.24 -4.75 4.40
N HIS A 101 6.97 -5.33 5.37
CA HIS A 101 6.60 -5.35 6.79
C HIS A 101 6.58 -3.96 7.42
N ASN A 102 7.42 -3.05 6.91
CA ASN A 102 7.45 -1.66 7.32
C ASN A 102 6.92 -0.79 6.18
N ALA A 103 5.93 0.02 6.50
CA ALA A 103 5.41 1.04 5.62
C ALA A 103 6.36 2.24 5.58
N ARG A 104 6.53 2.82 4.39
CA ARG A 104 7.33 4.01 4.15
C ARG A 104 6.46 5.12 3.61
N VAL A 105 6.65 6.31 4.15
CA VAL A 105 5.87 7.50 3.80
C VAL A 105 6.80 8.69 3.61
N ALA A 106 6.54 9.52 2.60
CA ALA A 106 7.15 10.84 2.48
C ALA A 106 6.11 11.90 2.82
N PHE A 107 6.51 12.96 3.51
CA PHE A 107 5.61 13.99 3.99
C PHE A 107 6.19 15.38 3.73
N LEU A 108 5.57 16.08 2.78
CA LEU A 108 5.88 17.43 2.36
C LEU A 108 4.89 18.39 3.02
N THR A 109 5.39 19.27 3.88
CA THR A 109 4.56 20.19 4.68
C THR A 109 5.03 21.64 4.55
N PRO A 110 4.13 22.63 4.51
CA PRO A 110 4.50 24.03 4.73
C PRO A 110 4.82 24.27 6.22
N LYS A 111 5.64 25.26 6.53
CA LYS A 111 6.12 25.53 7.90
C LYS A 111 5.37 26.64 8.64
N ASP A 112 4.89 27.64 7.91
CA ASP A 112 4.38 28.89 8.51
C ASP A 112 2.88 28.82 8.87
N VAL A 113 2.29 27.63 8.86
CA VAL A 113 0.85 27.43 9.07
C VAL A 113 0.61 26.35 10.12
N SER A 114 -0.30 26.63 11.06
CA SER A 114 -0.70 25.64 12.06
C SER A 114 -1.47 24.48 11.42
N PRO A 115 -1.28 23.21 11.86
CA PRO A 115 -1.94 22.04 11.26
C PRO A 115 -3.47 22.14 11.16
N GLU A 116 -4.11 22.72 12.17
CA GLU A 116 -5.55 23.02 12.22
C GLU A 116 -6.07 23.84 11.03
N LYS A 117 -5.22 24.68 10.43
CA LYS A 117 -5.54 25.53 9.26
C LYS A 117 -5.03 24.93 7.94
N MET A 118 -4.33 23.80 8.01
CA MET A 118 -3.81 23.09 6.84
C MET A 118 -4.76 21.99 6.38
N ALA A 119 -4.76 21.74 5.08
CA ALA A 119 -5.26 20.48 4.54
C ALA A 119 -4.09 19.51 4.32
N CYS A 120 -4.35 18.21 4.32
CA CYS A 120 -3.37 17.21 3.92
C CYS A 120 -3.99 16.21 2.94
N VAL A 121 -3.29 15.92 1.84
CA VAL A 121 -3.71 14.87 0.89
C VAL A 121 -2.74 13.70 0.96
N VAL A 122 -3.28 12.50 1.20
CA VAL A 122 -2.53 11.24 1.15
C VAL A 122 -2.57 10.67 -0.27
N HIS A 123 -1.41 10.52 -0.90
CA HIS A 123 -1.26 10.02 -2.26
C HIS A 123 -0.88 8.53 -2.27
N LEU A 124 -1.77 7.71 -2.83
CA LEU A 124 -1.55 6.29 -3.05
C LEU A 124 -0.87 6.04 -4.40
N ALA A 125 0.02 5.03 -4.43
CA ALA A 125 0.80 4.71 -5.61
C ALA A 125 -0.07 4.08 -6.71
N GLY A 126 0.19 4.45 -7.97
CA GLY A 126 -0.28 3.68 -9.11
C GLY A 126 0.61 2.47 -9.40
N THR A 127 0.19 1.58 -10.31
CA THR A 127 1.02 0.46 -10.75
C THR A 127 2.35 0.94 -11.31
N GLY A 128 3.46 0.42 -10.77
CA GLY A 128 4.82 0.78 -11.18
C GLY A 128 5.31 2.14 -10.70
N ASP A 129 4.59 2.79 -9.79
CA ASP A 129 5.07 3.96 -9.08
C ASP A 129 5.98 3.55 -7.92
N HIS A 130 7.26 3.39 -8.25
CA HIS A 130 8.27 2.83 -7.34
C HIS A 130 8.88 3.82 -6.35
N SER A 131 8.67 5.13 -6.49
CA SER A 131 9.30 6.12 -5.61
C SER A 131 8.31 7.21 -5.18
N PHE A 132 8.74 8.10 -4.30
CA PHE A 132 7.92 9.22 -3.88
C PHE A 132 7.88 10.36 -4.91
N GLU A 133 8.89 10.45 -5.79
CA GLU A 133 9.20 11.65 -6.55
C GLU A 133 8.05 12.15 -7.42
N ARG A 134 7.42 11.26 -8.19
CA ARG A 134 6.36 11.63 -9.12
C ARG A 134 5.18 12.27 -8.39
N ARG A 135 4.81 11.69 -7.24
CA ARG A 135 3.70 12.17 -6.41
C ARG A 135 4.09 13.41 -5.60
N LEU A 136 5.33 13.52 -5.14
CA LEU A 136 5.82 14.74 -4.48
C LEU A 136 5.83 15.95 -5.41
N ARG A 137 6.03 15.77 -6.73
CA ARG A 137 5.91 16.85 -7.71
C ARG A 137 4.49 17.43 -7.79
N LEU A 138 3.45 16.63 -7.48
CA LEU A 138 2.07 17.11 -7.36
C LEU A 138 1.88 17.99 -6.13
N GLY A 139 2.66 17.74 -5.06
CA GLY A 139 2.59 18.49 -3.81
C GLY A 139 3.24 19.87 -3.84
N GLY A 140 4.22 20.09 -4.73
CA GLY A 140 4.92 21.38 -4.82
C GLY A 140 3.99 22.59 -5.02
N PRO A 141 3.07 22.57 -6.01
CA PRO A 141 2.06 23.62 -6.19
C PRO A 141 1.10 23.75 -5.00
N LEU A 142 0.70 22.62 -4.39
CA LEU A 142 -0.26 22.55 -3.29
C LEU A 142 0.22 23.26 -2.00
N LEU A 143 1.53 23.37 -1.81
CA LEU A 143 2.11 24.11 -0.69
C LEU A 143 1.70 25.60 -0.67
N LYS A 144 1.43 26.20 -1.85
CA LYS A 144 0.99 27.61 -1.95
C LYS A 144 -0.41 27.82 -1.37
N ASP A 145 -1.22 26.76 -1.33
CA ASP A 145 -2.59 26.76 -0.83
C ASP A 145 -2.69 26.19 0.59
N ASN A 146 -1.55 26.06 1.29
CA ASN A 146 -1.45 25.46 2.63
C ASN A 146 -1.92 24.00 2.70
N ILE A 147 -1.69 23.26 1.60
CA ILE A 147 -2.04 21.85 1.49
C ILE A 147 -0.75 21.03 1.57
N ALA A 148 -0.62 20.25 2.64
CA ALA A 148 0.43 19.28 2.81
C ALA A 148 0.20 18.05 1.93
N THR A 149 1.29 17.41 1.51
CA THR A 149 1.26 16.22 0.66
C THR A 149 1.96 15.08 1.37
N MET A 150 1.21 14.02 1.66
CA MET A 150 1.74 12.78 2.21
C MET A 150 1.72 11.70 1.12
N VAL A 151 2.80 10.95 0.93
CA VAL A 151 2.93 9.96 -0.14
C VAL A 151 3.26 8.61 0.49
N LEU A 152 2.36 7.63 0.35
CA LEU A 152 2.56 6.28 0.85
C LEU A 152 3.22 5.40 -0.23
N GLU A 153 4.36 4.78 0.08
CA GLU A 153 4.98 3.78 -0.79
C GLU A 153 4.20 2.47 -0.66
N SER A 154 3.55 2.01 -1.74
CA SER A 154 2.78 0.76 -1.70
C SER A 154 3.68 -0.46 -1.46
N PRO A 155 3.17 -1.52 -0.82
CA PRO A 155 3.82 -2.81 -0.76
C PRO A 155 4.23 -3.30 -2.16
N TYR A 156 5.28 -4.10 -2.25
CA TYR A 156 5.83 -4.63 -3.51
C TYR A 156 6.44 -3.59 -4.49
N TYR A 157 6.52 -2.32 -4.12
CA TYR A 157 7.18 -1.27 -4.91
C TYR A 157 8.31 -0.60 -4.14
N GLY A 158 9.20 0.07 -4.89
CA GLY A 158 10.32 0.82 -4.32
C GLY A 158 11.18 -0.01 -3.38
N GLN A 159 11.38 0.51 -2.18
CA GLN A 159 12.14 -0.18 -1.13
C GLN A 159 11.37 -1.33 -0.48
N ARG A 160 10.05 -1.42 -0.70
CA ARG A 160 9.18 -2.50 -0.20
C ARG A 160 9.03 -3.65 -1.20
N ARG A 161 9.77 -3.62 -2.31
CA ARG A 161 9.74 -4.65 -3.36
C ARG A 161 10.57 -5.88 -2.97
N PRO A 162 10.03 -7.11 -3.11
CA PRO A 162 10.81 -8.33 -2.92
C PRO A 162 12.04 -8.37 -3.85
N SER A 163 13.17 -8.84 -3.33
CA SER A 163 14.43 -8.98 -4.09
C SER A 163 14.29 -9.72 -5.43
N MET A 164 13.45 -10.75 -5.49
CA MET A 164 13.24 -11.57 -6.70
C MET A 164 12.23 -10.97 -7.70
N GLN A 165 11.56 -9.86 -7.36
CA GLN A 165 10.56 -9.23 -8.23
C GLN A 165 11.21 -8.24 -9.20
N HIS A 166 10.90 -8.38 -10.48
CA HIS A 166 11.42 -7.51 -11.54
C HIS A 166 10.43 -6.40 -11.90
N GLY A 167 10.81 -5.16 -11.62
CA GLY A 167 9.98 -3.98 -11.90
C GLY A 167 8.66 -4.00 -11.14
N ALA A 168 7.58 -3.59 -11.81
CA ALA A 168 6.23 -3.50 -11.27
C ALA A 168 5.40 -4.80 -11.38
N LYS A 169 5.99 -5.86 -11.93
CA LYS A 169 5.28 -7.08 -12.27
C LYS A 169 5.14 -7.95 -11.02
N LEU A 170 3.96 -7.92 -10.42
CA LEU A 170 3.60 -8.84 -9.33
C LEU A 170 3.68 -10.28 -9.82
N GLN A 171 4.15 -11.15 -8.92
CA GLN A 171 4.40 -12.55 -9.25
C GLN A 171 3.13 -13.39 -9.16
N CYS A 172 2.25 -13.09 -8.21
CA CYS A 172 0.99 -13.80 -7.99
C CYS A 172 -0.21 -12.85 -7.93
N VAL A 173 -1.41 -13.32 -8.26
CA VAL A 173 -2.65 -12.54 -8.04
C VAL A 173 -2.87 -12.26 -6.55
N SER A 174 -2.51 -13.19 -5.67
CA SER A 174 -2.51 -12.98 -4.22
C SER A 174 -1.72 -11.75 -3.79
N ASP A 175 -0.60 -11.44 -4.46
CA ASP A 175 0.23 -10.28 -4.13
C ASP A 175 -0.52 -8.96 -4.42
N LEU A 176 -1.40 -8.94 -5.43
CA LEU A 176 -2.22 -7.77 -5.73
C LEU A 176 -3.25 -7.52 -4.61
N LEU A 177 -3.88 -8.59 -4.11
CA LEU A 177 -4.86 -8.49 -3.02
C LEU A 177 -4.19 -8.06 -1.71
N LEU A 178 -3.01 -8.63 -1.39
CA LEU A 178 -2.22 -8.24 -0.23
C LEU A 178 -1.76 -6.78 -0.32
N LEU A 179 -1.26 -6.36 -1.50
CA LEU A 179 -0.90 -4.97 -1.77
C LEU A 179 -2.08 -4.03 -1.50
N GLY A 180 -3.25 -4.37 -2.04
CA GLY A 180 -4.46 -3.56 -1.89
C GLY A 180 -4.89 -3.42 -0.44
N LYS A 181 -5.03 -4.54 0.29
CA LYS A 181 -5.45 -4.50 1.69
C LYS A 181 -4.48 -3.69 2.55
N ALA A 182 -3.18 -3.97 2.42
CA ALA A 182 -2.17 -3.26 3.20
C ALA A 182 -2.12 -1.77 2.88
N THR A 183 -2.29 -1.39 1.62
CA THR A 183 -2.36 0.03 1.23
C THR A 183 -3.57 0.72 1.86
N ILE A 184 -4.75 0.08 1.87
CA ILE A 184 -5.97 0.63 2.48
C ILE A 184 -5.79 0.80 3.99
N ASP A 185 -5.31 -0.23 4.70
CA ASP A 185 -5.14 -0.18 6.15
C ASP A 185 -4.12 0.87 6.59
N GLU A 186 -2.98 0.92 5.90
CA GLU A 186 -1.93 1.91 6.15
C GLU A 186 -2.43 3.34 5.86
N ALA A 187 -3.17 3.54 4.78
CA ALA A 187 -3.75 4.85 4.45
C ALA A 187 -4.77 5.31 5.50
N ARG A 188 -5.66 4.42 5.95
CA ARG A 188 -6.61 4.71 7.03
C ARG A 188 -5.91 5.10 8.33
N SER A 189 -4.88 4.35 8.70
CA SER A 189 -4.07 4.66 9.89
C SER A 189 -3.33 6.00 9.77
N LEU A 190 -2.82 6.34 8.58
CA LEU A 190 -2.19 7.64 8.34
C LEU A 190 -3.19 8.80 8.38
N LEU A 191 -4.40 8.63 7.84
CA LEU A 191 -5.47 9.62 7.95
C LEU A 191 -5.86 9.83 9.41
N TYR A 192 -5.99 8.75 10.19
CA TYR A 192 -6.24 8.85 11.62
C TYR A 192 -5.11 9.56 12.36
N TRP A 193 -3.85 9.25 12.04
CA TRP A 193 -2.68 9.95 12.62
C TRP A 193 -2.68 11.44 12.27
N LEU A 194 -3.00 11.80 11.02
CA LEU A 194 -3.11 13.19 10.59
C LEU A 194 -4.18 13.96 11.39
N GLN A 195 -5.31 13.30 11.69
CA GLN A 195 -6.39 13.89 12.46
C GLN A 195 -6.07 13.99 13.96
N ALA A 196 -5.73 12.85 14.57
CA ALA A 196 -5.69 12.69 16.02
C ALA A 196 -4.37 13.19 16.63
N GLU A 197 -3.24 12.97 15.94
CA GLU A 197 -1.91 13.27 16.48
C GLU A 197 -1.34 14.56 15.87
N ALA A 198 -1.46 14.72 14.55
CA ALA A 198 -0.90 15.88 13.87
C ALA A 198 -1.85 17.09 13.84
N GLY A 199 -3.15 16.90 14.11
CA GLY A 199 -4.13 17.98 14.27
C GLY A 199 -4.57 18.66 12.98
N TYR A 200 -4.55 17.97 11.84
CA TYR A 200 -4.96 18.55 10.54
C TYR A 200 -6.47 18.82 10.47
N GLY A 201 -6.84 20.02 10.02
CA GLY A 201 -8.25 20.43 9.94
C GLY A 201 -9.03 19.80 8.79
N LYS A 202 -8.36 19.52 7.66
CA LYS A 202 -8.96 18.86 6.49
C LYS A 202 -8.03 17.80 5.95
N MET A 203 -8.57 16.65 5.54
CA MET A 203 -7.79 15.57 4.95
C MET A 203 -8.48 15.03 3.72
N GLY A 204 -7.69 14.57 2.76
CA GLY A 204 -8.15 13.90 1.56
C GLY A 204 -7.25 12.74 1.19
N ILE A 205 -7.76 11.88 0.33
CA ILE A 205 -7.01 10.78 -0.27
C ILE A 205 -7.03 10.94 -1.79
N CYS A 206 -5.91 10.68 -2.43
CA CYS A 206 -5.74 10.76 -3.88
C CYS A 206 -5.03 9.52 -4.37
N GLY A 207 -5.56 8.90 -5.41
CA GLY A 207 -4.97 7.75 -6.06
C GLY A 207 -4.77 7.99 -7.54
N LEU A 208 -3.73 7.39 -8.12
CA LEU A 208 -3.54 7.33 -9.58
C LEU A 208 -3.75 5.88 -10.04
N SER A 209 -4.64 5.66 -11.02
CA SER A 209 -4.88 4.33 -11.61
C SER A 209 -5.25 3.27 -10.55
N MET A 210 -4.43 2.23 -10.33
CA MET A 210 -4.59 1.26 -9.24
C MET A 210 -4.82 1.94 -7.87
N GLY A 211 -4.13 3.05 -7.60
CA GLY A 211 -4.32 3.80 -6.37
C GLY A 211 -5.75 4.35 -6.21
N MET A 212 -6.49 4.60 -7.30
CA MET A 212 -7.89 5.06 -7.23
C MET A 212 -8.81 3.98 -6.66
N TYR A 213 -8.58 2.70 -6.99
CA TYR A 213 -9.36 1.58 -6.43
C TYR A 213 -9.22 1.46 -4.91
N PHE A 214 -8.11 1.96 -4.36
CA PHE A 214 -7.83 1.94 -2.91
C PHE A 214 -8.13 3.27 -2.22
N SER A 215 -8.66 4.25 -2.96
CA SER A 215 -9.00 5.60 -2.45
C SER A 215 -10.48 5.75 -2.07
N HIS A 216 -11.29 4.69 -2.21
CA HIS A 216 -12.70 4.66 -1.79
C HIS A 216 -12.87 4.09 -0.38
#